data_AF-A0A6P4YCP3-F1
#
_entry.id   AF-A0A6P4YCP3-F1
#
_cell.length_a   1.000
_cell.length_b   1.000
_cell.length_c   1.000
_cell.angle_alpha   90.00
_cell.angle_beta   90.00
_cell.angle_gamma   90.00
#
_symmetry.space_group_name_H-M   'P 1'
#
loop_
_entity.id
_entity.type
_entity.pdbx_description
1 polymer ?
#
loop_
_entity_poly.entity_id
_entity_poly.type
_entity_poly.pdbx_seq_one_letter_code
_entity_poly.pdbx_strand_id
1 'polypeptide(L)'
;MGRKLRHLLIFLLIILKELNTPAADCSCKPRCRCSDLGLTSIPQNLPTSISFLDLKGNRITNIKMLQSGTFTNLPRLKVLTLSDNQISTIQLGTFTNLPLLQELDLSKNQITMIRPDFFENLRQLKILYLSSNQITMIQPGTFANLNQLKMIGLSVNQPSGQNKQHDNNTNFGPIIGQNKP
;
A
#
# COMPACT_ATOMS: atom_id res chain seq x y z
N MET A 1 49.61 6.72 -18.42
CA MET A 1 48.16 7.05 -18.44
C MET A 1 47.24 6.02 -17.76
N GLY A 2 47.58 4.72 -17.70
CA GLY A 2 46.63 3.67 -17.24
C GLY A 2 46.31 3.59 -15.73
N ARG A 3 47.16 4.10 -14.82
CA ARG A 3 46.89 4.02 -13.37
C ARG A 3 45.77 4.97 -12.92
N LYS A 4 45.69 6.19 -13.45
CA LYS A 4 44.61 7.13 -13.14
C LYS A 4 43.24 6.63 -13.62
N LEU A 5 43.19 5.98 -14.79
CA LEU A 5 41.95 5.42 -15.35
C LEU A 5 41.44 4.21 -14.54
N ARG A 6 42.34 3.34 -14.04
CA ARG A 6 41.95 2.24 -13.14
C ARG A 6 41.40 2.74 -11.79
N HIS A 7 42.01 3.77 -11.21
CA HIS A 7 41.51 4.36 -9.96
C HIS A 7 40.16 5.06 -10.18
N LEU A 8 39.97 5.74 -11.32
CA LEU A 8 38.69 6.34 -11.69
C LEU A 8 37.60 5.27 -11.89
N LEU A 9 37.92 4.13 -12.52
CA LEU A 9 37.00 3.00 -12.68
C LEU A 9 36.64 2.34 -11.36
N ILE A 10 37.60 2.18 -10.44
CA ILE A 10 37.34 1.63 -9.11
C ILE A 10 36.47 2.60 -8.30
N PHE A 11 36.76 3.91 -8.33
CA PHE A 11 35.92 4.92 -7.72
C PHE A 11 34.51 4.97 -8.32
N LEU A 12 34.38 4.87 -9.65
CA LEU A 12 33.08 4.84 -10.33
C LEU A 12 32.30 3.57 -9.98
N LEU A 13 32.95 2.41 -9.88
CA LEU A 13 32.33 1.16 -9.43
C LEU A 13 31.91 1.23 -7.96
N ILE A 14 32.68 1.89 -7.10
CA ILE A 14 32.31 2.13 -5.70
C ILE A 14 31.12 3.08 -5.61
N ILE A 15 31.09 4.17 -6.38
CA ILE A 15 29.95 5.09 -6.45
C ILE A 15 28.70 4.41 -7.05
N LEU A 16 28.86 3.54 -8.05
CA LEU A 16 27.76 2.71 -8.56
C LEU A 16 27.30 1.66 -7.54
N LYS A 17 28.20 1.17 -6.68
CA LYS A 17 27.86 0.30 -5.54
C LYS A 17 27.20 1.07 -4.40
N GLU A 18 27.52 2.36 -4.20
CA GLU A 18 26.88 3.24 -3.21
C GLU A 18 25.54 3.83 -3.69
N LEU A 19 25.35 3.98 -5.01
CA LEU A 19 24.02 4.18 -5.60
C LEU A 19 23.14 2.92 -5.49
N ASN A 20 23.76 1.77 -5.24
CA ASN A 20 23.14 0.58 -4.65
C ASN A 20 23.20 0.68 -3.11
N THR A 21 22.55 1.70 -2.56
CA THR A 21 22.35 1.83 -1.12
C THR A 21 21.80 0.53 -0.52
N PRO A 22 22.21 0.12 0.69
CA PRO A 22 21.66 -1.04 1.38
C PRO A 22 20.26 -0.73 1.91
N ALA A 23 19.31 -0.49 1.00
CA ALA A 23 17.89 -0.51 1.27
C ALA A 23 17.46 -1.96 1.10
N ALA A 24 17.07 -2.61 2.19
CA ALA A 24 16.76 -4.05 2.32
C ALA A 24 16.41 -4.73 0.99
N ASP A 25 17.23 -5.71 0.60
CA ASP A 25 17.29 -6.31 -0.74
C ASP A 25 15.98 -7.05 -1.07
N CYS A 26 14.98 -6.28 -1.51
CA CYS A 26 13.73 -6.81 -2.04
C CYS A 26 14.05 -7.78 -3.16
N SER A 27 13.61 -9.03 -3.04
CA SER A 27 13.76 -10.00 -4.12
C SER A 27 12.76 -9.68 -5.23
N CYS A 28 13.21 -8.93 -6.23
CA CYS A 28 12.42 -8.51 -7.38
C CYS A 28 12.73 -9.36 -8.61
N LYS A 29 11.80 -10.26 -8.95
CA LYS A 29 11.61 -10.79 -10.31
C LYS A 29 10.31 -10.15 -10.87
N PRO A 30 9.50 -10.67 -11.82
CA PRO A 30 8.23 -10.01 -12.18
C PRO A 30 7.23 -9.89 -11.00
N ARG A 31 7.60 -10.44 -9.83
CA ARG A 31 7.02 -10.25 -8.51
C ARG A 31 8.14 -9.74 -7.57
N CYS A 32 7.88 -8.67 -6.82
CA CYS A 32 8.76 -8.18 -5.76
C CYS A 32 8.29 -8.66 -4.40
N ARG A 33 9.20 -9.25 -3.63
CA ARG A 33 8.97 -9.64 -2.24
C ARG A 33 9.89 -8.83 -1.33
N CYS A 34 9.28 -8.04 -0.46
CA CYS A 34 9.92 -7.13 0.49
C CYS A 34 9.39 -7.34 1.92
N SER A 35 8.89 -8.53 2.23
CA SER A 35 8.21 -8.82 3.49
C SER A 35 9.19 -8.96 4.65
N ASP A 36 8.78 -8.52 5.85
CA ASP A 36 9.51 -8.75 7.10
C ASP A 36 10.94 -8.16 7.12
N LEU A 37 11.17 -7.09 6.34
CA LEU A 37 12.47 -6.43 6.20
C LEU A 37 12.66 -5.23 7.14
N GLY A 38 11.65 -4.91 7.96
CA GLY A 38 11.67 -3.76 8.84
C GLY A 38 11.61 -2.42 8.10
N LEU A 39 11.12 -2.41 6.86
CA LEU A 39 11.00 -1.20 6.04
C LEU A 39 10.09 -0.18 6.72
N THR A 40 10.52 1.08 6.76
CA THR A 40 9.70 2.19 7.28
C THR A 40 8.99 2.97 6.17
N SER A 41 9.32 2.69 4.91
CA SER A 41 8.75 3.31 3.72
C SER A 41 8.73 2.35 2.53
N ILE A 42 7.98 2.70 1.50
CA ILE A 42 7.93 1.96 0.24
C ILE A 42 9.24 2.21 -0.55
N PRO A 43 9.94 1.16 -1.03
CA PRO A 43 11.14 1.32 -1.85
C PRO A 43 10.86 2.11 -3.14
N GLN A 44 11.72 3.09 -3.46
CA GLN A 44 11.51 4.02 -4.58
C GLN A 44 11.98 3.49 -5.95
N ASN A 45 12.85 2.48 -5.98
CA ASN A 45 13.48 1.97 -7.21
C ASN A 45 12.92 0.59 -7.63
N LEU A 46 11.61 0.39 -7.49
CA LEU A 46 10.96 -0.85 -7.90
C LEU A 46 10.87 -0.93 -9.43
N PRO A 47 11.11 -2.11 -10.05
CA PRO A 47 10.98 -2.26 -11.49
C PRO A 47 9.52 -2.01 -11.94
N THR A 48 9.31 -1.16 -12.94
CA THR A 48 7.96 -0.79 -13.43
C THR A 48 7.21 -1.94 -14.10
N SER A 49 7.90 -3.05 -14.39
CA SER A 49 7.35 -4.24 -15.03
C SER A 49 6.63 -5.19 -14.06
N ILE A 50 6.72 -4.96 -12.75
CA ILE A 50 6.21 -5.88 -11.74
C ILE A 50 4.69 -5.93 -11.74
N SER A 51 4.17 -7.13 -11.45
CA SER A 51 2.72 -7.37 -11.34
C SER A 51 2.27 -7.63 -9.90
N PHE A 52 3.22 -7.84 -8.99
CA PHE A 52 2.99 -8.17 -7.59
C PHE A 52 4.05 -7.49 -6.74
N LEU A 53 3.60 -6.83 -5.67
CA LEU A 53 4.46 -6.21 -4.66
C LEU A 53 3.98 -6.62 -3.27
N ASP A 54 4.86 -7.25 -2.52
CA ASP A 54 4.62 -7.68 -1.15
C ASP A 54 5.50 -6.90 -0.18
N LEU A 55 4.86 -6.08 0.66
CA LEU A 55 5.45 -5.27 1.71
C LEU A 55 4.91 -5.68 3.08
N LYS A 56 4.42 -6.91 3.22
CA LYS A 56 3.86 -7.42 4.47
C LYS A 56 4.86 -7.38 5.62
N GLY A 57 4.40 -7.16 6.85
CA GLY A 57 5.24 -7.38 8.05
C GLY A 57 6.34 -6.33 8.21
N ASN A 58 6.11 -5.12 7.72
CA ASN A 58 7.06 -4.02 7.81
C ASN A 58 6.61 -2.99 8.85
N ARG A 59 7.31 -1.86 8.94
CA ARG A 59 7.04 -0.77 9.89
C ARG A 59 6.61 0.50 9.16
N ILE A 60 5.91 0.35 8.04
CA ILE A 60 5.42 1.48 7.25
C ILE A 60 4.28 2.13 8.04
N THR A 61 4.47 3.36 8.47
CA THR A 61 3.50 4.09 9.31
C THR A 61 2.62 5.04 8.52
N ASN A 62 3.15 5.57 7.42
CA ASN A 62 2.45 6.54 6.62
C ASN A 62 2.87 6.39 5.16
N ILE A 63 1.89 6.27 4.28
CA ILE A 63 2.12 6.29 2.85
C ILE A 63 2.04 7.77 2.42
N LYS A 64 3.05 8.54 2.84
CA LYS A 64 3.12 9.96 2.50
C LYS A 64 3.44 10.12 1.02
N MET A 65 2.76 11.05 0.35
CA MET A 65 3.24 11.63 -0.89
C MET A 65 4.52 12.39 -0.58
N LEU A 66 5.68 11.78 -0.85
CA LEU A 66 6.95 12.50 -0.82
C LEU A 66 7.43 12.89 -2.21
N GLN A 67 7.04 12.19 -3.28
CA GLN A 67 7.24 12.59 -4.68
C GLN A 67 6.22 11.88 -5.58
N SER A 68 5.55 12.60 -6.50
CA SER A 68 4.84 12.07 -7.70
C SER A 68 3.96 10.80 -7.58
N GLY A 69 3.50 10.43 -6.37
CA GLY A 69 2.90 9.13 -6.06
C GLY A 69 3.91 8.18 -5.40
N THR A 70 3.61 7.73 -4.18
CA THR A 70 4.48 6.85 -3.37
C THR A 70 4.78 5.52 -4.07
N PHE A 71 3.91 5.11 -5.00
CA PHE A 71 4.23 4.14 -6.04
C PHE A 71 4.71 4.90 -7.27
N THR A 72 6.02 4.86 -7.51
CA THR A 72 6.66 5.29 -8.77
C THR A 72 6.06 4.51 -9.93
N ASN A 73 5.02 5.07 -10.57
CA ASN A 73 4.31 4.56 -11.76
C ASN A 73 4.53 3.06 -12.01
N LEU A 74 3.75 2.22 -11.32
CA LEU A 74 3.78 0.75 -11.46
C LEU A 74 2.58 0.31 -12.34
N PRO A 75 2.61 0.59 -13.66
CA PRO A 75 1.44 0.47 -14.54
C PRO A 75 0.95 -0.97 -14.69
N ARG A 76 1.80 -1.95 -14.35
CA ARG A 76 1.52 -3.38 -14.45
C ARG A 76 1.12 -4.03 -13.13
N LEU A 77 1.14 -3.28 -12.01
CA LEU A 77 0.86 -3.84 -10.70
C LEU A 77 -0.60 -4.29 -10.61
N LYS A 78 -0.81 -5.56 -10.27
CA LYS A 78 -2.13 -6.17 -10.10
C LYS A 78 -2.44 -6.49 -8.64
N VAL A 79 -1.41 -6.78 -7.85
CA VAL A 79 -1.55 -7.17 -6.45
C VAL A 79 -0.56 -6.39 -5.61
N LEU A 80 -1.08 -5.75 -4.57
CA LEU A 80 -0.30 -5.02 -3.58
C LEU A 80 -0.73 -5.50 -2.19
N THR A 81 0.22 -6.01 -1.41
CA THR A 81 -0.02 -6.25 0.01
C THR A 81 0.87 -5.35 0.86
N LEU A 82 0.20 -4.65 1.77
CA LEU A 82 0.73 -3.77 2.80
C LEU A 82 0.25 -4.26 4.18
N SER A 83 -0.16 -5.53 4.29
CA SER A 83 -0.68 -6.04 5.55
C SER A 83 0.38 -6.12 6.63
N ASP A 84 -0.06 -6.11 7.89
CA ASP A 84 0.83 -6.22 9.04
C ASP A 84 1.90 -5.11 9.02
N ASN A 85 1.42 -3.88 8.91
CA ASN A 85 2.20 -2.65 8.97
C ASN A 85 1.61 -1.73 10.04
N GLN A 86 2.04 -0.47 10.08
CA GLN A 86 1.62 0.52 11.08
C GLN A 86 0.86 1.68 10.44
N ILE A 87 0.21 1.44 9.29
CA ILE A 87 -0.44 2.48 8.50
C ILE A 87 -1.68 2.96 9.24
N SER A 88 -1.69 4.23 9.65
CA SER A 88 -2.87 4.87 10.27
C SER A 88 -3.56 5.86 9.34
N THR A 89 -2.83 6.45 8.40
CA THR A 89 -3.34 7.43 7.44
C THR A 89 -2.97 7.07 6.02
N ILE A 90 -3.93 7.20 5.11
CA ILE A 90 -3.74 7.13 3.65
C ILE A 90 -3.96 8.54 3.12
N GLN A 91 -3.05 9.04 2.29
CA GLN A 91 -3.17 10.38 1.71
C GLN A 91 -3.91 10.33 0.36
N LEU A 92 -4.56 11.44 -0.02
CA LEU A 92 -5.09 11.62 -1.37
C LEU A 92 -4.00 11.30 -2.39
N GLY A 93 -4.37 10.52 -3.40
CA GLY A 93 -3.46 10.19 -4.50
C GLY A 93 -2.47 9.06 -4.24
N THR A 94 -2.48 8.47 -3.03
CA THR A 94 -1.58 7.35 -2.67
C THR A 94 -1.59 6.23 -3.71
N PHE A 95 -2.75 5.87 -4.24
CA PHE A 95 -2.92 4.78 -5.19
C PHE A 95 -3.24 5.23 -6.63
N THR A 96 -3.07 6.51 -6.97
CA THR A 96 -3.46 7.06 -8.30
C THR A 96 -2.73 6.42 -9.47
N ASN A 97 -1.51 5.94 -9.29
CA ASN A 97 -0.67 5.39 -10.36
C ASN A 97 -0.73 3.85 -10.48
N LEU A 98 -1.84 3.23 -10.05
CA LEU A 98 -2.02 1.78 -10.07
C LEU A 98 -3.23 1.36 -10.93
N PRO A 99 -3.23 1.65 -12.25
CA PRO A 99 -4.41 1.50 -13.11
C PRO A 99 -4.90 0.07 -13.29
N LEU A 100 -4.03 -0.93 -13.06
CA LEU A 100 -4.35 -2.35 -13.21
C LEU A 100 -4.51 -3.09 -11.87
N LEU A 101 -4.54 -2.37 -10.74
CA LEU A 101 -4.63 -3.00 -9.42
C LEU A 101 -5.96 -3.74 -9.26
N GLN A 102 -5.87 -5.03 -8.92
CA GLN A 102 -7.02 -5.93 -8.74
C GLN A 102 -7.19 -6.35 -7.29
N GLU A 103 -6.09 -6.42 -6.54
CA GLU A 103 -6.10 -6.81 -5.14
C GLU A 103 -5.24 -5.86 -4.32
N LEU A 104 -5.85 -5.34 -3.25
CA LEU A 104 -5.20 -4.48 -2.27
C LEU A 104 -5.45 -5.05 -0.88
N ASP A 105 -4.37 -5.40 -0.20
CA ASP A 105 -4.40 -5.87 1.18
C ASP A 105 -3.79 -4.83 2.13
N LEU A 106 -4.67 -4.23 2.94
CA LEU A 106 -4.35 -3.27 4.00
C LEU A 106 -4.72 -3.85 5.38
N SER A 107 -4.93 -5.16 5.49
CA SER A 107 -5.29 -5.80 6.75
C SER A 107 -4.21 -5.66 7.81
N LYS A 108 -4.55 -5.76 9.10
CA LYS A 108 -3.59 -5.65 10.22
C LYS A 108 -2.78 -4.36 10.16
N ASN A 109 -3.48 -3.24 10.04
CA ASN A 109 -2.91 -1.90 10.12
C ASN A 109 -3.65 -1.11 11.23
N GLN A 110 -3.49 0.21 11.25
CA GLN A 110 -4.05 1.09 12.28
C GLN A 110 -5.03 2.12 11.66
N ILE A 111 -5.66 1.77 10.55
CA ILE A 111 -6.53 2.70 9.81
C ILE A 111 -7.83 2.90 10.60
N THR A 112 -8.19 4.16 10.83
CA THR A 112 -9.39 4.54 11.61
C THR A 112 -10.55 5.04 10.76
N MET A 113 -10.27 5.60 9.58
CA MET A 113 -11.28 6.13 8.67
C MET A 113 -10.94 5.77 7.24
N ILE A 114 -11.97 5.51 6.43
CA ILE A 114 -11.87 5.33 4.99
C ILE A 114 -12.67 6.42 4.28
N ARG A 115 -12.05 7.07 3.30
CA ARG A 115 -12.61 8.17 2.50
C ARG A 115 -12.63 7.81 1.01
N PRO A 116 -13.52 8.41 0.19
CA PRO A 116 -13.63 8.08 -1.24
C PRO A 116 -12.37 8.37 -2.05
N ASP A 117 -11.66 9.41 -1.67
CA ASP A 117 -10.43 9.85 -2.33
C ASP A 117 -9.27 8.85 -2.18
N PHE A 118 -9.35 7.89 -1.26
CA PHE A 118 -8.35 6.84 -1.12
C PHE A 118 -8.36 5.90 -2.32
N PHE A 119 -9.53 5.58 -2.85
CA PHE A 119 -9.70 4.54 -3.87
C PHE A 119 -10.21 5.08 -5.21
N GLU A 120 -10.29 6.40 -5.37
CA GLU A 120 -10.89 7.09 -6.52
C GLU A 120 -10.47 6.52 -7.89
N ASN A 121 -9.20 6.15 -8.04
CA ASN A 121 -8.62 5.70 -9.31
C ASN A 121 -8.50 4.18 -9.44
N LEU A 122 -8.92 3.39 -8.44
CA LEU A 122 -8.76 1.94 -8.42
C LEU A 122 -9.89 1.19 -9.15
N ARG A 123 -10.19 1.59 -10.39
CA ARG A 123 -11.33 1.10 -11.18
C ARG A 123 -11.31 -0.41 -11.48
N GLN A 124 -10.13 -1.03 -11.42
CA GLN A 124 -9.92 -2.46 -11.67
C GLN A 124 -9.92 -3.30 -10.38
N LEU A 125 -10.08 -2.67 -9.20
CA LEU A 125 -9.99 -3.36 -7.93
C LEU A 125 -11.16 -4.33 -7.77
N LYS A 126 -10.83 -5.58 -7.46
CA LYS A 126 -11.77 -6.70 -7.26
C LYS A 126 -11.85 -7.12 -5.81
N ILE A 127 -10.73 -7.05 -5.10
CA ILE A 127 -10.59 -7.53 -3.72
C ILE A 127 -9.90 -6.46 -2.88
N LEU A 128 -10.53 -6.10 -1.77
CA LEU A 128 -10.00 -5.16 -0.80
C LEU A 128 -10.04 -5.77 0.61
N TYR A 129 -8.88 -5.98 1.22
CA TYR A 129 -8.78 -6.44 2.60
C TYR A 129 -8.46 -5.26 3.53
N LEU A 130 -9.34 -5.04 4.51
CA LEU A 130 -9.27 -4.00 5.54
C LEU A 130 -9.49 -4.60 6.95
N SER A 131 -9.42 -5.93 7.07
CA SER A 131 -9.64 -6.62 8.34
C SER A 131 -8.54 -6.29 9.36
N SER A 132 -8.84 -6.43 10.65
CA SER A 132 -7.87 -6.16 11.72
C SER A 132 -7.28 -4.75 11.66
N ASN A 133 -8.13 -3.74 11.37
CA ASN A 133 -7.81 -2.33 11.51
C ASN A 133 -8.61 -1.73 12.70
N GLN A 134 -8.66 -0.40 12.80
CA GLN A 134 -9.39 0.34 13.83
C GLN A 134 -10.50 1.19 13.20
N ILE A 135 -11.08 0.73 12.09
CA ILE A 135 -12.00 1.54 11.27
C ILE A 135 -13.28 1.80 12.05
N THR A 136 -13.54 3.07 12.34
CA THR A 136 -14.78 3.54 12.98
C THR A 136 -15.71 4.25 12.00
N MET A 137 -15.18 4.72 10.87
CA MET A 137 -15.95 5.46 9.87
C MET A 137 -15.55 5.08 8.44
N ILE A 138 -16.56 4.80 7.61
CA ILE A 138 -16.45 4.71 6.15
C ILE A 138 -17.34 5.79 5.58
N GLN A 139 -16.77 6.75 4.87
CA GLN A 139 -17.55 7.87 4.32
C GLN A 139 -18.48 7.41 3.18
N PRO A 140 -19.65 8.05 3.01
CA PRO A 140 -20.53 7.79 1.88
C PRO A 140 -19.80 7.94 0.54
N GLY A 141 -20.11 7.07 -0.42
CA GLY A 141 -19.48 7.08 -1.73
C GLY A 141 -18.07 6.48 -1.79
N THR A 142 -17.52 5.97 -0.68
CA THR A 142 -16.15 5.43 -0.62
C THR A 142 -15.87 4.39 -1.71
N PHE A 143 -16.85 3.55 -2.03
CA PHE A 143 -16.71 2.46 -2.99
C PHE A 143 -17.40 2.75 -4.34
N ALA A 144 -17.90 3.96 -4.56
CA ALA A 144 -18.73 4.29 -5.73
C ALA A 144 -18.01 4.08 -7.06
N ASN A 145 -16.70 4.35 -7.12
CA ASN A 145 -15.88 4.20 -8.33
C ASN A 145 -15.25 2.81 -8.50
N LEU A 146 -15.47 1.90 -7.53
CA LEU A 146 -14.90 0.55 -7.54
C LEU A 146 -15.83 -0.42 -8.26
N ASN A 147 -15.97 -0.18 -9.57
CA ASN A 147 -16.96 -0.86 -10.42
C ASN A 147 -16.73 -2.37 -10.51
N GLN A 148 -15.48 -2.82 -10.39
CA GLN A 148 -15.08 -4.24 -10.46
C GLN A 148 -15.01 -4.94 -9.10
N LEU A 149 -15.32 -4.23 -8.00
CA LEU A 149 -15.15 -4.74 -6.64
C LEU A 149 -16.14 -5.86 -6.36
N LYS A 150 -15.62 -7.01 -5.97
CA LYS A 150 -16.38 -8.22 -5.67
C LYS A 150 -16.38 -8.53 -4.17
N MET A 151 -15.27 -8.28 -3.50
CA MET A 151 -15.05 -8.66 -2.11
C MET A 151 -14.42 -7.53 -1.31
N ILE A 152 -14.97 -7.28 -0.12
CA ILE A 152 -14.38 -6.43 0.90
C ILE A 152 -14.31 -7.21 2.22
N GLY A 153 -13.11 -7.34 2.78
CA GLY A 153 -12.91 -7.89 4.11
C GLY A 153 -12.83 -6.80 5.16
N LEU A 154 -13.85 -6.66 6.03
CA LEU A 154 -13.88 -5.68 7.14
C LEU A 154 -13.87 -6.34 8.53
N SER A 155 -13.64 -7.66 8.61
CA SER A 155 -13.69 -8.38 9.88
C SER A 155 -12.68 -7.82 10.89
N VAL A 156 -13.05 -7.81 12.17
CA VAL A 156 -12.14 -7.39 13.26
C VAL A 156 -11.69 -5.93 13.08
N ASN A 157 -12.63 -5.01 12.88
CA ASN A 157 -12.39 -3.58 13.10
C ASN A 157 -12.97 -3.19 14.45
N GLN A 158 -12.11 -2.86 15.41
CA GLN A 158 -12.50 -2.51 16.79
C GLN A 158 -12.01 -1.08 17.08
N PRO A 159 -12.86 -0.18 17.60
CA PRO A 159 -12.39 1.09 18.11
C PRO A 159 -11.54 0.82 19.35
N SER A 160 -10.23 1.04 19.29
CA SER A 160 -9.42 1.09 20.50
C SER A 160 -9.77 2.37 21.27
N GLY A 161 -10.75 2.30 22.17
CA GLY A 161 -10.92 3.29 23.24
C GLY A 161 -12.19 4.15 23.28
N GLN A 162 -13.32 3.78 22.65
CA GLN A 162 -14.57 4.51 22.89
C GLN A 162 -15.47 3.84 23.94
N ASN A 163 -15.50 4.49 25.11
CA ASN A 163 -16.59 4.41 26.06
C ASN A 163 -17.93 4.56 25.34
N LYS A 164 -18.87 3.69 25.70
CA LYS A 164 -20.27 3.76 25.30
C LYS A 164 -20.82 5.16 25.60
N GLN A 165 -21.08 5.97 24.58
CA GLN A 165 -22.06 7.04 24.67
C GLN A 165 -22.65 7.32 23.29
N HIS A 166 -23.97 7.24 23.27
CA HIS A 166 -24.90 7.46 22.17
C HIS A 166 -24.41 8.39 21.06
N ASP A 167 -24.40 7.86 19.84
CA ASP A 167 -24.87 8.58 18.65
C ASP A 167 -25.58 7.58 17.73
N ASN A 168 -26.91 7.64 17.71
CA ASN A 168 -27.82 6.80 16.94
C ASN A 168 -27.80 7.14 15.44
N ASN A 169 -26.63 7.32 14.84
CA ASN A 169 -26.50 7.50 13.39
C ASN A 169 -25.30 6.77 12.77
N THR A 170 -24.82 5.70 13.40
CA THR A 170 -24.02 4.72 12.68
C THR A 170 -24.99 3.85 11.88
N ASN A 171 -25.36 4.32 10.69
CA ASN A 171 -26.01 3.50 9.67
C ASN A 171 -25.00 2.43 9.20
N PHE A 172 -24.74 1.45 10.06
CA PHE A 172 -24.17 0.18 9.67
C PHE A 172 -25.27 -0.55 8.91
N GLY A 173 -25.39 -0.24 7.62
CA GLY A 173 -25.86 -1.25 6.68
C GLY A 173 -24.96 -2.47 6.85
N PRO A 174 -25.51 -3.70 6.79
CA PRO A 174 -24.76 -4.90 7.09
C PRO A 174 -23.72 -5.14 6.00
N ILE A 175 -22.50 -4.62 6.17
CA ILE A 175 -21.34 -5.03 5.36
C ILE A 175 -20.64 -6.15 6.13
N ILE A 176 -21.38 -7.23 6.39
CA ILE A 176 -20.81 -8.52 6.82
C ILE A 176 -20.71 -9.38 5.56
N GLY A 177 -19.50 -9.50 4.99
CA GLY A 177 -19.10 -10.65 4.17
C GLY A 177 -19.92 -10.96 2.91
N GLN A 178 -20.63 -10.02 2.31
CA GLN A 178 -21.38 -10.28 1.09
C GLN A 178 -20.50 -9.98 -0.14
N ASN A 179 -20.35 -10.99 -1.01
CA ASN A 179 -20.01 -10.75 -2.41
C ASN A 179 -20.99 -9.68 -2.94
N LYS A 180 -20.47 -8.64 -3.60
CA LYS A 180 -21.33 -7.74 -4.39
C LYS A 180 -22.09 -8.61 -5.41
N PRO A 181 -23.42 -8.42 -5.61
CA PRO A 181 -24.18 -9.22 -6.57
C PRO A 181 -23.54 -9.23 -7.96
#